data_AF-A0A7Y2G1Y4-F1
#
_entry.id   AF-A0A7Y2G1Y4-F1
#
_cell.length_a   1.000
_cell.length_b   1.000
_cell.length_c   1.000
_cell.angle_alpha   90.00
_cell.angle_beta   90.00
_cell.angle_gamma   90.00
#
_symmetry.space_group_name_H-M   'P 1'
#
loop_
_entity.id
_entity.type
_entity.pdbx_description
1 polymer ?
#
loop_
_entity_poly.entity_id
_entity_poly.type
_entity_poly.pdbx_seq_one_letter_code
_entity_poly.pdbx_strand_id
1 'polypeptide(L)' 'MIDLRSDTVTKPSPAMRQAMANAEVGDDVFGEDPTVQELQHRVADLLEKEAALLVPSGTM' A
#
# COMPACT_ATOMS: atom_id res chain seq x y z
N MET A 1 -18.81 -11.81 -14.96
CA MET A 1 -18.07 -11.29 -16.13
C MET A 1 -16.63 -11.74 -15.98
N ILE A 2 -16.06 -12.38 -17.00
CA ILE A 2 -14.65 -12.80 -17.03
C ILE A 2 -13.89 -11.71 -17.77
N ASP A 3 -12.91 -11.08 -17.15
CA ASP A 3 -12.11 -9.98 -17.71
C ASP A 3 -10.63 -10.38 -17.72
N LEU A 4 -10.04 -10.48 -18.92
CA LEU A 4 -8.67 -10.96 -19.15
C LEU A 4 -7.74 -9.90 -19.74
N ARG A 5 -8.12 -8.61 -19.66
CA ARG A 5 -7.34 -7.51 -20.24
C ARG A 5 -6.02 -7.26 -19.52
N SER A 6 -6.03 -7.33 -18.18
CA SER A 6 -4.87 -7.10 -17.31
C SER A 6 -5.22 -7.52 -15.88
N ASP A 7 -4.22 -7.79 -15.05
CA ASP A 7 -4.30 -7.95 -13.59
C ASP A 7 -4.65 -6.64 -12.84
N THR A 8 -4.40 -5.47 -13.44
CA THR A 8 -4.80 -4.17 -12.87
C THR A 8 -6.31 -3.99 -12.69
N VAL A 9 -7.14 -4.86 -13.29
CA VAL A 9 -8.60 -4.86 -13.12
C VAL A 9 -9.07 -5.51 -11.81
N THR A 10 -8.14 -6.01 -11.00
CA THR A 10 -8.44 -6.59 -9.69
C THR A 10 -9.20 -5.63 -8.78
N LYS A 11 -10.04 -6.18 -7.92
CA LYS A 11 -10.83 -5.42 -6.94
C LYS A 11 -10.44 -5.86 -5.53
N PRO A 12 -10.38 -4.94 -4.55
CA PRO A 12 -10.07 -5.31 -3.19
C PRO A 12 -11.15 -6.22 -2.61
N SER A 13 -10.71 -7.31 -1.98
CA SER A 13 -11.57 -8.29 -1.31
C SER A 13 -12.26 -7.68 -0.09
N PRO A 14 -13.30 -8.32 0.48
CA PRO A 14 -13.95 -7.83 1.70
C PRO A 14 -12.98 -7.65 2.87
N ALA A 15 -12.05 -8.60 3.07
CA ALA A 15 -11.05 -8.52 4.14
C ALA A 15 -10.09 -7.34 3.93
N MET A 16 -9.65 -7.10 2.68
CA MET A 16 -8.80 -5.95 2.36
C MET A 16 -9.53 -4.63 2.60
N ARG A 17 -10.81 -4.53 2.21
CA ARG A 17 -11.63 -3.34 2.47
C ARG A 17 -11.80 -3.09 3.97
N GLN A 18 -11.98 -4.14 4.76
CA GLN A 18 -12.06 -4.02 6.22
C GLN A 18 -10.73 -3.54 6.81
N ALA A 19 -9.59 -4.08 6.36
CA ALA A 19 -8.27 -3.62 6.80
C ALA A 19 -8.07 -2.13 6.48
N MET A 20 -8.36 -1.71 5.25
CA MET A 20 -8.27 -0.31 4.83
C MET A 20 -9.16 0.61 5.67
N ALA A 21 -10.38 0.19 6.00
CA ALA A 21 -11.33 0.99 6.76
C ALA A 21 -10.95 1.18 8.24
N ASN A 22 -10.14 0.26 8.81
CA ASN A 22 -9.72 0.33 10.21
C ASN A 22 -8.26 0.77 10.39
N ALA A 23 -7.56 1.09 9.30
CA ALA A 23 -6.17 1.51 9.37
C ALA A 23 -6.05 2.86 10.11
N GLU A 24 -5.05 2.99 10.97
CA GLU A 24 -4.67 4.28 11.55
C GLU A 24 -3.98 5.11 10.47
N VAL A 25 -4.40 6.37 10.31
CA VAL A 25 -3.91 7.25 9.25
C VAL A 25 -3.45 8.58 9.83
N GLY A 26 -2.57 9.27 9.10
CA GLY A 26 -2.00 10.56 9.48
C GLY A 26 -1.59 11.38 8.25
N ASP A 27 -0.83 12.44 8.46
CA ASP A 27 -0.27 13.23 7.36
C ASP A 27 1.10 12.67 6.94
N ASP A 28 1.15 11.99 5.80
CA ASP A 28 2.37 11.38 5.28
C ASP A 28 3.43 12.41 4.85
N VAL A 29 3.04 13.63 4.47
CA VAL A 29 4.01 14.69 4.12
C VAL A 29 4.85 15.09 5.34
N PHE A 30 4.26 15.02 6.53
CA PHE A 30 4.95 15.23 7.80
C PHE A 30 5.49 13.94 8.44
N GLY A 31 5.29 12.77 7.82
CA GLY A 31 5.73 11.48 8.33
C GLY A 31 4.90 10.97 9.52
N GLU A 32 3.64 11.40 9.62
CA GLU A 32 2.75 11.10 10.74
C GLU A 32 1.76 9.96 10.44
N ASP A 33 1.78 9.38 9.22
CA ASP A 33 0.93 8.23 8.89
C ASP A 33 1.58 6.90 9.35
N PRO A 34 1.02 6.22 10.37
CA PRO A 34 1.61 5.00 10.89
C PRO A 34 1.48 3.81 9.94
N THR A 35 0.39 3.74 9.16
CA THR A 35 0.16 2.62 8.23
C THR A 35 1.09 2.71 7.02
N VAL A 36 1.36 3.91 6.52
CA VAL A 36 2.35 4.11 5.44
C VAL A 36 3.75 3.76 5.93
N GLN A 37 4.14 4.18 7.14
CA GLN A 37 5.43 3.82 7.72
C GLN A 37 5.59 2.30 7.91
N GLU A 38 4.57 1.62 8.43
CA GLU A 38 4.60 0.15 8.58
C GLU A 38 4.82 -0.55 7.23
N LEU A 39 4.10 -0.13 6.19
CA LEU A 39 4.26 -0.69 4.84
C LEU A 39 5.68 -0.49 4.32
N GLN A 40 6.22 0.72 4.44
CA GLN A 40 7.55 1.07 3.93
C GLN A 40 8.65 0.31 4.68
N HIS A 41 8.61 0.25 6.01
CA HIS A 41 9.56 -0.53 6.80
C HIS A 41 9.51 -2.01 6.43
N ARG A 42 8.30 -2.59 6.36
CA ARG A 42 8.13 -4.00 5.98
C ARG A 42 8.69 -4.31 4.60
N VAL A 43 8.52 -3.41 3.62
CA VAL A 43 9.03 -3.60 2.26
C VAL A 43 10.55 -3.40 2.20
N ALA A 44 11.10 -2.42 2.93
CA ALA A 44 12.54 -2.22 3.04
C ALA A 44 13.22 -3.47 3.63
N ASP A 45 12.68 -4.01 4.71
CA ASP A 45 13.15 -5.24 5.34
C ASP A 45 13.04 -6.45 4.40
N LEU A 46 11.88 -6.62 3.76
CA LEU A 46 11.61 -7.74 2.85
C LEU A 46 12.59 -7.78 1.66
N LEU A 47 13.01 -6.62 1.18
CA LEU A 47 13.89 -6.49 0.01
C LEU A 47 15.35 -6.24 0.37
N GLU A 48 15.70 -6.23 1.66
CA GLU A 48 17.04 -5.92 2.18
C GLU A 48 17.55 -4.59 1.60
N LYS A 49 16.78 -3.53 1.85
CA LYS A 49 17.08 -2.14 1.45
C LYS A 49 17.00 -1.23 2.66
N GLU A 50 17.71 -0.11 2.61
CA GLU A 50 17.77 0.85 3.73
C GLU A 50 16.41 1.54 3.97
N ALA A 51 15.63 1.77 2.91
CA ALA A 51 14.33 2.43 2.97
C ALA A 51 13.43 2.03 1.79
N ALA A 52 12.14 2.33 1.90
CA ALA A 52 11.15 2.23 0.83
C ALA A 52 10.21 3.45 0.86
N LEU A 53 9.54 3.71 -0.26
CA LEU A 53 8.60 4.82 -0.40
C LEU A 53 7.31 4.34 -1.08
N LEU A 54 6.14 4.69 -0.52
CA LEU A 54 4.85 4.45 -1.14
C LEU A 54 4.58 5.54 -2.19
N VAL A 55 4.22 5.14 -3.41
CA VAL A 55 3.83 6.05 -4.48
C VAL A 55 2.46 5.67 -5.06
N PRO A 56 1.68 6.61 -5.62
CA PRO A 56 0.36 6.34 -6.19
C PRO A 56 0.35 5.38 -7.38
N SER A 57 1.46 5.26 -8.13
CA SER A 57 1.56 4.36 -9.29
C SER A 57 3.01 3.97 -9.57
N GLY A 58 3.21 2.89 -10.31
CA GLY A 58 4.56 2.45 -10.72
C GLY A 58 5.25 3.33 -11.77
N THR A 59 4.56 4.32 -12.36
CA THR A 59 5.14 5.24 -13.36
C THR A 59 5.64 6.56 -12.75
N MET A 60 5.17 6.88 -11.55
CA MET A 60 5.53 8.13 -10.86
C MET A 60 6.99 8.15 -10.39
#